data_AF-A0A1F6HGY6-F1
#
_entry.id   AF-A0A1F6HGY6-F1
#
_cell.length_a   1.000
_cell.length_b   1.000
_cell.length_c   1.000
_cell.angle_alpha   90.00
_cell.angle_beta   90.00
_cell.angle_gamma   90.00
#
_symmetry.space_group_name_H-M   'P 1'
#
loop_
_entity.id
_entity.type
_entity.pdbx_description
1 polymer ?
#
loop_
_entity_poly.entity_id
_entity_poly.type
_entity_poly.pdbx_seq_one_letter_code
_entity_poly.pdbx_strand_id
1 'polypeptide(L)'
;MEKTKPPVRVVSPGKNFRYEQVDASHGFEFWQIEGFMVDKDVKVTDLLGTIDYFLRRMMGEKIKIKFATTNFPFVEPGIDTYLQCTVCEGKGCAFCKYSGWSEIMPSGMIHPNVLKTAGYDSSKVSGFAFAIGLSRLATLRFGMDDLRLLTNPDLRILEQF
;
A
#
# COMPACT_ATOMS: atom_id res chain seq x y z
N MET A 1 11.12 11.79 11.78
CA MET A 1 11.52 12.69 10.68
C MET A 1 12.15 13.99 11.21
N GLU A 2 11.52 14.67 12.17
CA GLU A 2 11.93 15.97 12.75
C GLU A 2 13.41 16.13 13.19
N LYS A 3 14.05 15.05 13.64
CA LYS A 3 15.43 15.09 14.18
C LYS A 3 16.48 14.55 13.21
N THR A 4 16.07 14.14 12.02
CA THR A 4 16.95 13.45 11.06
C THR A 4 17.10 14.32 9.83
N LYS A 5 18.33 14.53 9.34
CA LYS A 5 18.53 15.22 8.06
C LYS A 5 18.39 14.22 6.90
N PRO A 6 17.87 14.62 5.73
CA PRO A 6 17.85 13.76 4.54
C PRO A 6 19.26 13.29 4.15
N PRO A 7 19.41 12.06 3.60
CA PRO A 7 18.34 11.15 3.19
C PRO A 7 17.64 10.45 4.37
N VAL A 8 16.32 10.36 4.31
CA VAL A 8 15.51 9.57 5.25
C VAL A 8 14.74 8.51 4.47
N ARG A 9 14.86 7.26 4.90
CA ARG A 9 14.19 6.11 4.28
C ARG A 9 13.67 5.23 5.41
N VAL A 10 12.34 5.09 5.50
CA VAL A 10 11.68 4.43 6.61
C VAL A 10 10.63 3.47 6.08
N VAL A 11 10.51 2.33 6.76
CA VAL A 11 9.41 1.38 6.63
C VAL A 11 8.88 1.15 8.04
N SER A 12 7.57 1.31 8.22
CA SER A 12 6.88 1.24 9.51
C SER A 12 5.71 0.25 9.41
N PRO A 13 5.91 -1.02 9.81
CA PRO A 13 4.81 -1.96 9.96
C PRO A 13 4.01 -1.64 11.23
N GLY A 14 2.69 -1.85 11.18
CA GLY A 14 1.83 -1.65 12.33
C GLY A 14 0.45 -2.26 12.16
N LYS A 15 -0.20 -2.50 13.31
CA LYS A 15 -1.63 -2.79 13.36
C LYS A 15 -2.39 -1.46 13.39
N ASN A 16 -3.35 -1.33 12.49
CA ASN A 16 -4.24 -0.18 12.37
C ASN A 16 -5.68 -0.59 12.66
N PHE A 17 -6.50 0.42 12.97
CA PHE A 17 -7.91 0.25 13.31
C PHE A 17 -8.76 1.22 12.48
N ARG A 18 -9.95 0.77 12.12
CA ARG A 18 -10.92 1.59 11.39
C ARG A 18 -12.33 1.23 11.84
N TYR A 19 -13.16 2.24 12.00
CA TYR A 19 -14.60 2.04 12.19
C TYR A 19 -15.22 1.62 10.84
N GLU A 20 -15.48 0.32 10.70
CA GLU A 20 -15.90 -0.28 9.43
C GLU A 20 -16.76 -1.52 9.68
N GLN A 21 -17.71 -1.79 8.77
CA GLN A 21 -18.45 -3.04 8.79
C GLN A 21 -17.57 -4.20 8.31
N VAL A 22 -17.52 -5.27 9.10
CA VAL A 22 -16.72 -6.46 8.76
C VAL A 22 -17.39 -7.25 7.64
N ASP A 23 -16.64 -7.49 6.56
CA ASP A 23 -17.03 -8.34 5.43
C ASP A 23 -15.83 -9.13 4.90
N ALA A 24 -15.99 -9.83 3.77
CA ALA A 24 -14.93 -10.65 3.18
C ALA A 24 -13.68 -9.85 2.72
N SER A 25 -13.78 -8.54 2.58
CA SER A 25 -12.75 -7.63 2.06
C SER A 25 -12.33 -6.51 3.03
N HIS A 26 -13.03 -6.38 4.17
CA HIS A 26 -12.81 -5.35 5.19
C HIS A 26 -12.82 -5.94 6.62
N GLY A 27 -11.82 -5.53 7.41
CA GLY A 27 -11.76 -5.75 8.85
C GLY A 27 -11.73 -4.42 9.62
N PHE A 28 -12.17 -4.43 10.88
CA PHE A 28 -12.02 -3.29 11.79
C PHE A 28 -10.59 -3.16 12.32
N GLU A 29 -9.84 -4.26 12.34
CA GLU A 29 -8.40 -4.30 12.57
C GLU A 29 -7.69 -4.90 11.36
N PHE A 30 -6.53 -4.35 11.01
CA PHE A 30 -5.72 -4.88 9.91
C PHE A 30 -4.25 -4.46 10.08
N TRP A 31 -3.37 -5.15 9.38
CA TRP A 31 -1.95 -4.83 9.36
C TRP A 31 -1.59 -4.04 8.11
N GLN A 32 -0.77 -3.02 8.28
CA GLN A 32 -0.29 -2.15 7.20
C GLN A 32 1.21 -1.94 7.34
N ILE A 33 1.86 -1.73 6.21
CA ILE A 33 3.19 -1.13 6.16
C ILE A 33 3.06 0.24 5.54
N GLU A 34 3.55 1.25 6.24
CA GLU A 34 3.80 2.56 5.64
C GLU A 34 5.28 2.70 5.33
N GLY A 35 5.60 3.38 4.26
CA GLY A 35 6.96 3.71 3.91
C GLY A 35 7.06 5.12 3.37
N PHE A 36 8.19 5.76 3.61
CA PHE A 36 8.49 7.04 3.01
C PHE A 36 9.98 7.21 2.77
N MET A 37 10.29 8.03 1.78
CA MET A 37 11.64 8.40 1.39
C MET A 37 11.68 9.91 1.15
N VAL A 38 12.64 10.60 1.77
CA VAL A 38 12.89 12.03 1.60
C VAL A 38 14.37 12.23 1.30
N ASP A 39 14.67 12.90 0.20
CA ASP A 39 16.02 13.24 -0.25
C ASP A 39 15.98 14.46 -1.19
N LYS A 40 17.13 14.85 -1.73
CA LYS A 40 17.20 15.78 -2.85
C LYS A 40 16.79 15.08 -4.15
N ASP A 41 16.09 15.81 -5.01
CA ASP A 41 15.73 15.37 -6.37
C ASP A 41 14.91 14.07 -6.46
N VAL A 42 14.12 13.73 -5.43
CA VAL A 42 13.19 12.60 -5.47
C VAL A 42 12.02 12.92 -6.39
N LYS A 43 11.74 12.01 -7.34
CA LYS A 43 10.72 12.17 -8.38
C LYS A 43 9.62 11.13 -8.24
N VAL A 44 8.48 11.41 -8.88
CA VAL A 44 7.36 10.45 -8.97
C VAL A 44 7.78 9.15 -9.66
N THR A 45 8.74 9.19 -10.58
CA THR A 45 9.28 7.99 -11.23
C THR A 45 9.99 7.06 -10.24
N ASP A 46 10.59 7.60 -9.18
CA ASP A 46 11.24 6.81 -8.14
C ASP A 46 10.21 6.07 -7.29
N LEU A 47 9.07 6.74 -7.00
CA LEU A 47 7.92 6.11 -6.36
C LEU A 47 7.38 4.97 -7.22
N LEU A 48 7.08 5.23 -8.50
CA LEU A 48 6.52 4.21 -9.41
C LEU A 48 7.45 3.00 -9.56
N GLY A 49 8.76 3.24 -9.69
CA GLY A 49 9.76 2.17 -9.76
C GLY A 49 9.87 1.37 -8.46
N THR A 50 9.78 2.05 -7.30
CA THR A 50 9.78 1.39 -5.99
C THR A 50 8.57 0.48 -5.82
N ILE A 51 7.38 0.96 -6.19
CA ILE A 51 6.13 0.19 -6.12
C ILE A 51 6.17 -1.01 -7.08
N ASP A 52 6.56 -0.80 -8.34
CA ASP A 52 6.64 -1.87 -9.33
C ASP A 52 7.61 -2.97 -8.90
N TYR A 53 8.82 -2.57 -8.46
CA TYR A 53 9.82 -3.50 -7.92
C TYR A 53 9.25 -4.28 -6.73
N PHE A 54 8.71 -3.60 -5.72
CA PHE A 54 8.18 -4.25 -4.54
C PHE A 54 7.06 -5.25 -4.87
N LEU A 55 6.07 -4.83 -5.67
CA LEU A 55 4.93 -5.68 -5.98
C LEU A 55 5.35 -6.91 -6.81
N ARG A 56 6.24 -6.76 -7.79
CA ARG A 56 6.75 -7.91 -8.57
C ARG A 56 7.55 -8.88 -7.71
N ARG A 57 8.36 -8.38 -6.77
CA ARG A 57 9.11 -9.23 -5.84
C ARG A 57 8.19 -10.01 -4.90
N MET A 58 7.08 -9.42 -4.46
CA MET A 58 6.13 -10.05 -3.55
C MET A 58 5.16 -11.00 -4.25
N MET A 59 4.67 -10.62 -5.44
CA MET A 59 3.54 -11.27 -6.12
C MET A 59 3.93 -12.02 -7.40
N GLY A 60 5.19 -11.89 -7.83
CA GLY A 60 5.73 -12.52 -9.04
C GLY A 60 5.78 -11.58 -10.26
N GLU A 61 6.64 -11.90 -11.21
CA GLU A 61 6.94 -11.03 -12.37
C GLU A 61 5.74 -10.83 -13.33
N LYS A 62 4.77 -11.75 -13.33
CA LYS A 62 3.64 -11.74 -14.27
C LYS A 62 2.45 -10.91 -13.81
N ILE A 63 2.52 -10.28 -12.64
CA ILE A 63 1.42 -9.45 -12.15
C ILE A 63 1.13 -8.30 -13.10
N LYS A 64 -0.15 -7.94 -13.17
CA LYS A 64 -0.60 -6.71 -13.82
C LYS A 64 -0.88 -5.69 -12.75
N ILE A 65 -0.19 -4.54 -12.86
CA ILE A 65 -0.44 -3.37 -12.03
C ILE A 65 -0.97 -2.24 -12.91
N LYS A 66 -1.78 -1.35 -12.33
CA LYS A 66 -2.16 -0.08 -12.93
C LYS A 66 -2.03 1.01 -11.88
N PHE A 67 -1.60 2.19 -12.31
CA PHE A 67 -1.55 3.39 -11.50
C PHE A 67 -2.74 4.29 -11.89
N ALA A 68 -3.39 4.87 -10.89
CA ALA A 68 -4.45 5.84 -11.07
C ALA A 68 -4.16 7.06 -10.21
N THR A 69 -4.47 8.25 -10.71
CA THR A 69 -4.37 9.47 -9.90
C THR A 69 -5.52 9.51 -8.91
N THR A 70 -5.24 9.93 -7.68
CA THR A 70 -6.22 10.10 -6.63
C THR A 70 -5.82 11.27 -5.73
N ASN A 71 -6.68 11.62 -4.77
CA ASN A 71 -6.41 12.67 -3.81
C ASN A 71 -6.20 12.08 -2.42
N PHE A 72 -5.05 12.35 -1.81
CA PHE A 72 -4.79 12.10 -0.39
C PHE A 72 -4.22 13.38 0.23
N PRO A 73 -4.71 13.84 1.40
CA PRO A 73 -4.33 15.16 1.94
C PRO A 73 -2.83 15.35 2.23
N PHE A 74 -2.07 14.26 2.36
CA PHE A 74 -0.66 14.28 2.75
C PHE A 74 0.31 14.11 1.57
N VAL A 75 -0.20 13.93 0.34
CA VAL A 75 0.62 13.81 -0.88
C VAL A 75 0.03 14.61 -2.04
N GLU A 76 0.91 15.11 -2.93
CA GLU A 76 0.55 15.77 -4.18
C GLU A 76 1.71 15.68 -5.19
N PRO A 77 1.56 14.97 -6.33
CA PRO A 77 0.37 14.20 -6.75
C PRO A 77 0.14 12.93 -5.92
N GLY A 78 -1.14 12.61 -5.69
CA GLY A 78 -1.59 11.34 -5.13
C GLY A 78 -1.77 10.27 -6.21
N ILE A 79 -1.31 9.06 -5.91
CA ILE A 79 -1.32 7.91 -6.82
C ILE A 79 -1.81 6.70 -6.07
N ASP A 80 -2.75 5.99 -6.67
CA ASP A 80 -3.24 4.73 -6.18
C ASP A 80 -2.79 3.59 -7.10
N THR A 81 -2.38 2.48 -6.51
CA THR A 81 -1.92 1.31 -7.26
C THR A 81 -2.91 0.19 -7.10
N TYR A 82 -3.31 -0.38 -8.24
CA TYR A 82 -4.19 -1.53 -8.29
C TYR A 82 -3.45 -2.73 -8.85
N LEU A 83 -3.70 -3.89 -8.24
CA LEU A 83 -3.29 -5.20 -8.72
C LEU A 83 -4.48 -5.86 -9.43
N GLN A 84 -4.25 -6.60 -10.52
CA GLN A 84 -5.27 -7.49 -11.05
C GLN A 84 -5.66 -8.51 -9.98
N CYS A 85 -6.96 -8.70 -9.77
CA CYS A 85 -7.46 -9.62 -8.76
C CYS A 85 -7.06 -11.06 -9.09
N THR A 86 -6.22 -11.66 -8.24
CA THR A 86 -5.71 -13.03 -8.39
C THR A 86 -6.74 -14.09 -8.04
N VAL A 87 -7.70 -13.77 -7.17
CA VAL A 87 -8.80 -14.68 -6.76
C VAL A 87 -9.69 -15.06 -7.95
N CYS A 88 -9.96 -14.11 -8.85
CA CYS A 88 -10.84 -14.31 -10.00
C CYS A 88 -10.12 -14.16 -11.36
N GLU A 89 -8.80 -14.05 -11.35
CA GLU A 89 -7.97 -13.83 -12.54
C GLU A 89 -8.41 -12.60 -13.37
N GLY A 90 -8.98 -11.59 -12.70
CA GLY A 90 -9.50 -10.37 -13.33
C GLY A 90 -10.91 -10.48 -13.93
N LYS A 91 -11.63 -11.60 -13.78
CA LYS A 91 -13.03 -11.75 -14.25
C LYS A 91 -14.03 -10.88 -13.46
N GLY A 92 -13.69 -10.54 -12.22
CA GLY A 92 -14.58 -9.90 -11.26
C GLY A 92 -15.17 -10.90 -10.28
N CYS A 93 -15.10 -10.60 -8.99
CA CYS A 93 -15.72 -11.36 -7.89
C CYS A 93 -16.06 -10.42 -6.73
N ALA A 94 -16.72 -10.96 -5.70
CA ALA A 94 -17.09 -10.17 -4.51
C ALA A 94 -15.89 -9.46 -3.87
N PHE A 95 -14.73 -10.12 -3.77
CA PHE A 95 -13.51 -9.56 -3.18
C PHE A 95 -13.02 -8.27 -3.87
N CYS A 96 -13.02 -8.24 -5.20
CA CYS A 96 -12.61 -7.07 -5.98
C CYS A 96 -13.80 -6.18 -6.39
N LYS A 97 -14.96 -6.36 -5.75
CA LYS A 97 -16.20 -5.64 -6.05
C LYS A 97 -16.55 -5.70 -7.55
N TYR A 98 -16.35 -6.87 -8.15
CA TYR A 98 -16.60 -7.17 -9.56
C TYR A 98 -15.80 -6.34 -10.58
N SER A 99 -14.77 -5.60 -10.15
CA SER A 99 -13.97 -4.76 -11.05
C SER A 99 -12.85 -5.51 -11.77
N GLY A 100 -12.45 -6.68 -11.26
CA GLY A 100 -11.25 -7.40 -11.69
C GLY A 100 -9.94 -6.80 -11.16
N TRP A 101 -9.99 -5.72 -10.37
CA TRP A 101 -8.85 -5.01 -9.81
C TRP A 101 -9.01 -4.81 -8.31
N SER A 102 -7.92 -4.91 -7.56
CA SER A 102 -7.88 -4.60 -6.14
C SER A 102 -6.91 -3.47 -5.88
N GLU A 103 -7.41 -2.41 -5.26
CA GLU A 103 -6.62 -1.33 -4.68
C GLU A 103 -5.68 -1.90 -3.60
N ILE A 104 -4.37 -1.71 -3.77
CA ILE A 104 -3.36 -2.36 -2.93
C ILE A 104 -2.37 -1.38 -2.28
N MET A 105 -2.08 -0.25 -2.93
CA MET A 105 -1.04 0.64 -2.45
C MET A 105 -1.34 2.12 -2.75
N PRO A 106 -2.08 2.81 -1.86
CA PRO A 106 -2.15 4.26 -1.87
C PRO A 106 -0.77 4.88 -1.64
N SER A 107 -0.46 5.94 -2.39
CA SER A 107 0.87 6.54 -2.43
C SER A 107 0.86 7.96 -2.98
N GLY A 108 2.01 8.63 -2.98
CA GLY A 108 2.21 9.87 -3.70
C GLY A 108 3.46 10.63 -3.26
N MET A 109 3.70 11.78 -3.88
CA MET A 109 4.78 12.68 -3.49
C MET A 109 4.38 13.45 -2.23
N ILE A 110 5.19 13.46 -1.18
CA ILE A 110 4.85 14.09 0.10
C ILE A 110 4.54 15.57 -0.11
N HIS A 111 3.37 15.99 0.35
CA HIS A 111 2.91 17.37 0.18
C HIS A 111 3.87 18.35 0.87
N PRO A 112 4.21 19.51 0.29
CA PRO A 112 5.16 20.48 0.85
C PRO A 112 4.86 20.89 2.30
N ASN A 113 3.59 21.04 2.68
CA ASN A 113 3.19 21.37 4.05
C ASN A 113 3.58 20.27 5.07
N VAL A 114 3.57 18.99 4.66
CA VAL A 114 4.00 17.88 5.52
C VAL A 114 5.52 17.95 5.76
N LEU A 115 6.29 18.22 4.70
CA LEU A 115 7.74 18.42 4.80
C LEU A 115 8.10 19.61 5.71
N LYS A 116 7.42 20.75 5.52
CA LYS A 116 7.61 21.95 6.35
C LYS A 116 7.29 21.71 7.81
N THR A 117 6.18 21.01 8.09
CA THR A 117 5.77 20.65 9.47
C THR A 117 6.82 19.79 10.15
N ALA A 118 7.51 18.92 9.40
CA ALA A 118 8.62 18.11 9.90
C ALA A 118 9.98 18.83 9.96
N GLY A 119 10.03 20.14 9.68
CA GLY A 119 11.25 20.95 9.75
C GLY A 119 12.11 20.94 8.48
N TYR A 120 11.60 20.46 7.35
CA TYR A 120 12.34 20.46 6.08
C TYR A 120 11.99 21.64 5.18
N ASP A 121 13.00 22.11 4.44
CA ASP A 121 12.84 23.08 3.37
C ASP A 121 12.36 22.39 2.09
N SER A 122 11.05 22.47 1.83
CA SER A 122 10.40 21.84 0.67
C SER A 122 10.84 22.40 -0.68
N SER A 123 11.65 23.47 -0.73
CA SER A 123 12.28 23.94 -1.97
C SER A 123 13.58 23.20 -2.29
N LYS A 124 14.18 22.53 -1.30
CA LYS A 124 15.47 21.82 -1.41
C LYS A 124 15.34 20.31 -1.40
N VAL A 125 14.25 19.79 -0.84
CA VAL A 125 14.01 18.35 -0.71
C VAL A 125 12.61 18.01 -1.16
N SER A 126 12.48 16.79 -1.69
CA SER A 126 11.22 16.17 -2.04
C SER A 126 11.21 14.75 -1.47
N GLY A 127 10.07 14.08 -1.56
CA GLY A 127 9.95 12.73 -1.08
C GLY A 127 8.66 12.09 -1.54
N PHE A 128 8.56 10.78 -1.38
CA PHE A 128 7.33 10.05 -1.60
C PHE A 128 6.96 9.24 -0.35
N ALA A 129 5.68 8.94 -0.22
CA ALA A 129 5.15 8.03 0.77
C ALA A 129 4.24 7.00 0.11
N PHE A 130 4.14 5.82 0.70
CA PHE A 130 3.25 4.75 0.28
C PHE A 130 2.75 3.98 1.50
N ALA A 131 1.62 3.31 1.34
CA ALA A 131 1.05 2.43 2.34
C ALA A 131 0.52 1.17 1.67
N ILE A 132 0.68 0.01 2.31
CA ILE A 132 0.14 -1.26 1.82
C ILE A 132 -0.46 -2.09 2.94
N GLY A 133 -1.71 -2.54 2.72
CA GLY A 133 -2.39 -3.45 3.63
C GLY A 133 -1.87 -4.88 3.48
N LEU A 134 -1.17 -5.39 4.51
CA LEU A 134 -0.62 -6.74 4.52
C LEU A 134 -1.71 -7.81 4.45
N SER A 135 -2.84 -7.59 5.12
CA SER A 135 -3.96 -8.53 5.08
C SER A 135 -4.46 -8.72 3.66
N ARG A 136 -4.68 -7.61 2.93
CA ARG A 136 -5.12 -7.66 1.52
C ARG A 136 -4.06 -8.26 0.60
N LEU A 137 -2.79 -7.92 0.81
CA LEU A 137 -1.68 -8.48 0.03
C LEU A 137 -1.57 -10.00 0.22
N ALA A 138 -1.68 -10.49 1.45
CA ALA A 138 -1.67 -11.92 1.76
C ALA A 138 -2.87 -12.64 1.13
N THR A 139 -4.07 -12.08 1.26
CA THR A 139 -5.29 -12.61 0.61
C THR A 139 -5.10 -12.79 -0.89
N LEU A 140 -4.59 -11.77 -1.58
CA LEU A 140 -4.29 -11.87 -3.01
C LEU A 140 -3.15 -12.85 -3.31
N ARG A 141 -2.12 -12.92 -2.46
CA ARG A 141 -0.94 -13.76 -2.70
C ARG A 141 -1.26 -15.24 -2.63
N PHE A 142 -2.15 -15.62 -1.72
CA PHE A 142 -2.54 -17.00 -1.45
C PHE A 142 -3.90 -17.37 -2.05
N GLY A 143 -4.55 -16.45 -2.77
CA GLY A 143 -5.83 -16.73 -3.43
C GLY A 143 -6.98 -16.97 -2.46
N MET A 144 -6.90 -16.40 -1.26
CA MET A 144 -8.00 -16.47 -0.29
C MET A 144 -9.15 -15.57 -0.77
N ASP A 145 -10.38 -16.00 -0.57
CA ASP A 145 -11.59 -15.25 -0.94
C ASP A 145 -12.20 -14.47 0.24
N ASP A 146 -11.67 -14.65 1.46
CA ASP A 146 -12.11 -14.00 2.68
C ASP A 146 -10.93 -13.56 3.57
N LEU A 147 -10.83 -12.25 3.83
CA LEU A 147 -9.79 -11.64 4.65
C LEU A 147 -9.89 -12.07 6.13
N ARG A 148 -11.09 -12.42 6.62
CA ARG A 148 -11.33 -12.79 8.03
C ARG A 148 -10.63 -14.08 8.42
N LEU A 149 -10.25 -14.90 7.43
CA LEU A 149 -9.42 -16.09 7.62
C LEU A 149 -8.06 -15.75 8.27
N LEU A 150 -7.55 -14.53 8.08
CA LEU A 150 -6.28 -14.07 8.65
C LEU A 150 -6.35 -13.71 10.14
N THR A 151 -7.55 -13.43 10.66
CA THR A 151 -7.75 -13.05 12.08
C THR A 151 -8.42 -14.16 12.88
N ASN A 152 -8.93 -15.19 12.22
CA ASN A 152 -9.49 -16.37 12.87
C ASN A 152 -8.36 -17.31 13.32
N PRO A 153 -8.25 -17.68 14.61
CA PRO A 153 -7.23 -18.60 15.11
C PRO A 153 -7.55 -20.07 14.76
N ASP A 154 -7.57 -20.38 13.45
CA ASP A 154 -7.82 -21.73 12.94
C ASP A 154 -6.50 -22.42 12.58
N LEU A 155 -6.16 -23.49 13.32
CA LEU A 155 -4.93 -24.26 13.10
C LEU A 155 -4.84 -24.83 11.67
N ARG A 156 -5.98 -25.18 11.06
CA ARG A 156 -6.00 -25.72 9.69
C ARG A 156 -5.53 -24.70 8.65
N ILE A 157 -5.64 -23.41 8.95
CA ILE A 157 -5.14 -22.32 8.11
C ILE A 157 -3.66 -22.11 8.39
N LEU A 158 -3.28 -22.09 9.67
CA LEU A 158 -1.89 -21.83 10.08
C LEU A 158 -0.92 -22.93 9.59
N GLU A 159 -1.35 -24.19 9.52
CA GLU A 159 -0.53 -25.32 9.07
C GLU A 159 -0.24 -25.32 7.55
N GLN A 160 -0.84 -24.43 6.75
CA GLN A 160 -0.61 -24.34 5.31
C GLN A 160 0.61 -23.49 4.92
N PHE A 161 1.24 -22.81 5.89
CA PHE A 161 2.33 -21.84 5.69
C PHE A 161 3.54 -22.15 6.58
#